data_AF-A0A8C1L2P0-F1
#
_entry.id   AF-A0A8C1L2P0-F1
#
_cell.length_a   1.000
_cell.length_b   1.000
_cell.length_c   1.000
_cell.angle_alpha   90.00
_cell.angle_beta   90.00
_cell.angle_gamma   90.00
#
_symmetry.space_group_name_H-M   'P 1'
#
loop_
_entity.id
_entity.type
_entity.pdbx_description
1 polymer ?
#
loop_
_entity_poly.entity_id
_entity_poly.type
_entity_poly.pdbx_seq_one_letter_code
_entity_poly.pdbx_strand_id
1 'polypeptide(L)'
;MKRVAEFLYKEEGLNKTAIGDFLGEREDMHLQILKAFVELHEFSDLNLVQALRQFLWSFRLPGEAQKIDRMMEAFATRYCNCNANVFQSTDTCYILSFAIIMLNTSLHNPNVKDKTSLERFISMNRGINNGQDLPNELLTNLYNSIRNEPFKIPEDDGNDLTHTFFNPDREGWLLKLGGRVKTWKRRWFILTDNCLYYFEFTTDKEPRGIIPLENLCVREVMFPRKPYCLELYNPNSRGQKIKACKTETDGRVVEGKHQSYTICAASAEERDDWIESIRASITKDPFYDLVSIRKKKVINTLRRGKQPPTD
;
A
#
# COMPACT_ATOMS: atom_id res chain seq x y z
N MET A 1 27.76 14.84 11.96
CA MET A 1 26.52 14.59 11.20
C MET A 1 26.58 15.16 9.78
N LYS A 2 26.71 16.50 9.57
CA LYS A 2 26.72 17.10 8.21
C LYS A 2 27.73 16.48 7.23
N ARG A 3 28.99 16.27 7.64
CA ARG A 3 30.01 15.61 6.81
C ARG A 3 29.64 14.18 6.39
N VAL A 4 28.94 13.44 7.26
CA VAL A 4 28.48 12.08 6.95
C VAL A 4 27.35 12.15 5.92
N ALA A 5 26.40 13.06 6.08
CA ALA A 5 25.36 13.30 5.08
C ALA A 5 25.94 13.71 3.71
N GLU A 6 26.93 14.61 3.69
CA GLU A 6 27.63 15.02 2.46
C GLU A 6 28.37 13.86 1.80
N PHE A 7 29.03 13.01 2.59
CA PHE A 7 29.69 11.79 2.11
C PHE A 7 28.67 10.82 1.49
N LEU A 8 27.58 10.52 2.19
CA LEU A 8 26.52 9.64 1.68
C LEU A 8 25.84 10.19 0.41
N TYR A 9 25.79 11.52 0.27
CA TYR A 9 25.16 12.19 -0.88
C TYR A 9 26.08 12.27 -2.11
N LYS A 10 27.38 12.54 -1.92
CA LYS A 10 28.33 12.85 -3.00
C LYS A 10 29.20 11.68 -3.44
N GLU A 11 29.51 10.74 -2.55
CA GLU A 11 30.52 9.73 -2.83
C GLU A 11 30.00 8.72 -3.87
N GLU A 12 30.76 8.57 -4.95
CA GLU A 12 30.50 7.56 -5.98
C GLU A 12 30.93 6.17 -5.51
N GLY A 13 30.21 5.12 -5.92
CA GLY A 13 30.53 3.73 -5.57
C GLY A 13 29.99 3.24 -4.23
N LEU A 14 29.24 4.06 -3.48
CA LEU A 14 28.48 3.58 -2.32
C LEU A 14 27.25 2.79 -2.75
N ASN A 15 27.02 1.65 -2.10
CA ASN A 15 25.81 0.85 -2.29
C ASN A 15 24.57 1.65 -1.81
N LYS A 16 23.64 1.89 -2.74
CA LYS A 16 22.46 2.74 -2.49
C LYS A 16 21.43 2.11 -1.55
N THR A 17 21.38 0.78 -1.46
CA THR A 17 20.60 0.04 -0.46
C THR A 17 21.16 0.24 0.94
N ALA A 18 22.48 0.10 1.11
CA ALA A 18 23.13 0.34 2.39
C ALA A 18 22.94 1.79 2.88
N ILE A 19 22.92 2.77 1.97
CA ILE A 19 22.59 4.16 2.30
C ILE A 19 21.16 4.28 2.83
N GLY A 20 20.19 3.66 2.16
CA GLY A 20 18.78 3.66 2.58
C GLY A 20 18.57 3.01 3.94
N ASP A 21 19.17 1.84 4.16
CA ASP A 21 19.11 1.12 5.44
C ASP A 21 19.69 1.97 6.57
N PHE A 22 20.87 2.56 6.34
CA PHE A 22 21.53 3.43 7.31
C PHE A 22 20.70 4.67 7.62
N LEU A 23 20.21 5.39 6.61
CA LEU A 23 19.43 6.62 6.82
C LEU A 23 18.06 6.34 7.45
N GLY A 24 17.52 5.14 7.25
CA GLY A 24 16.23 4.72 7.77
C GLY A 24 16.24 4.35 9.26
N GLU A 25 17.38 4.20 9.91
CA GLU A 25 17.44 3.77 11.32
C GLU A 25 16.84 4.78 12.31
N ARG A 26 16.49 4.30 13.52
CA ARG A 26 15.71 5.07 14.50
C ARG A 26 16.55 5.84 15.51
N GLU A 27 17.83 5.51 15.63
CA GLU A 27 18.72 6.15 16.60
C GLU A 27 18.95 7.62 16.25
N ASP A 28 19.07 8.48 17.26
CA ASP A 28 19.17 9.94 17.11
C ASP A 28 20.26 10.39 16.13
N MET A 29 21.37 9.65 16.07
CA MET A 29 22.44 9.88 15.11
C MET A 29 21.94 9.78 13.67
N HIS A 30 21.22 8.71 13.34
CA HIS A 30 20.71 8.45 12.00
C HIS A 30 19.61 9.43 11.62
N LEU A 31 18.73 9.78 12.56
CA LEU A 31 17.70 10.82 12.36
C LEU A 31 18.32 12.19 12.02
N GLN A 32 19.39 12.58 12.72
CA GLN A 32 20.10 13.84 12.45
C GLN A 32 20.84 13.79 11.11
N ILE A 33 21.40 12.65 10.72
CA ILE A 33 22.06 12.48 9.43
C ILE A 33 21.02 12.50 8.29
N LEU A 34 19.88 11.81 8.44
CA LEU A 34 18.77 11.85 7.47
C LEU A 34 18.29 13.28 7.26
N LYS A 35 18.08 14.04 8.33
CA LYS A 35 17.70 15.45 8.21
C LYS A 35 18.74 16.26 7.43
N ALA A 36 20.02 16.14 7.77
CA ALA A 36 21.10 16.81 7.05
C ALA A 36 21.22 16.35 5.59
N PHE A 37 20.97 15.06 5.30
CA PHE A 37 21.01 14.48 3.97
C PHE A 37 19.89 15.03 3.06
N VAL A 38 18.68 15.12 3.60
CA VAL A 38 17.53 15.69 2.88
C VAL A 38 17.72 17.21 2.67
N GLU A 39 18.38 17.90 3.59
CA GLU A 39 18.74 19.32 3.44
C GLU A 39 19.71 19.59 2.28
N LEU A 40 20.50 18.60 1.85
CA LEU A 40 21.37 18.71 0.67
C LEU A 40 20.61 18.67 -0.66
N HIS A 41 19.33 18.28 -0.64
CA HIS A 41 18.50 18.29 -1.84
C HIS A 41 17.89 19.68 -2.07
N GLU A 42 18.02 20.18 -3.30
CA GLU A 42 17.47 21.45 -3.75
C GLU A 42 16.11 21.23 -4.42
N PHE A 43 15.03 21.32 -3.64
CA PHE A 43 13.67 21.10 -4.14
C PHE A 43 12.93 22.38 -4.56
N SER A 44 13.55 23.55 -4.42
CA SER A 44 12.93 24.82 -4.79
C SER A 44 12.58 24.83 -6.28
N ASP A 45 11.40 25.34 -6.60
CA ASP A 45 10.85 25.44 -7.97
C ASP A 45 10.65 24.09 -8.70
N LEU A 46 10.86 22.96 -8.00
CA LEU A 46 10.54 21.63 -8.52
C LEU A 46 9.12 21.24 -8.15
N ASN A 47 8.40 20.65 -9.10
CA ASN A 47 7.16 19.95 -8.77
C ASN A 47 7.47 18.66 -7.97
N LEU A 48 6.45 18.11 -7.32
CA LEU A 48 6.62 16.98 -6.41
C LEU A 48 7.24 15.74 -7.08
N VAL A 49 6.91 15.46 -8.35
CA VAL A 49 7.50 14.34 -9.10
C VAL A 49 8.99 14.57 -9.36
N GLN A 50 9.38 15.79 -9.75
CA GLN A 50 10.79 16.13 -9.97
C GLN A 50 11.62 16.00 -8.70
N ALA A 51 11.09 16.49 -7.58
CA ALA A 51 11.74 16.33 -6.27
C ALA A 51 11.86 14.86 -5.87
N LEU A 52 10.80 14.05 -6.07
CA LEU A 52 10.84 12.61 -5.81
C LEU A 52 11.89 11.89 -6.67
N ARG A 53 12.04 12.25 -7.95
CA ARG A 53 13.08 11.67 -8.83
C ARG A 53 14.47 11.94 -8.27
N GLN A 54 14.77 13.18 -7.86
CA GLN A 54 16.08 13.50 -7.28
C GLN A 54 16.32 12.76 -5.96
N PHE A 55 15.28 12.69 -5.12
CA PHE A 55 15.36 12.04 -3.82
C PHE A 55 15.60 10.54 -3.95
N LEU A 56 14.78 9.85 -4.75
CA LEU A 56 14.86 8.39 -4.96
C LEU A 56 16.05 7.96 -5.82
N TRP A 57 16.72 8.89 -6.51
CA TRP A 57 18.00 8.61 -7.16
C TRP A 57 19.16 8.48 -6.17
N SER A 58 19.04 9.10 -4.99
CA SER A 58 20.15 9.25 -4.07
C SER A 58 20.38 8.02 -3.19
N PHE A 59 19.40 7.13 -3.05
CA PHE A 59 19.42 5.89 -2.25
C PHE A 59 18.28 4.94 -2.67
N ARG A 60 18.28 3.70 -2.19
CA ARG A 60 17.13 2.77 -2.32
C ARG A 60 16.28 2.81 -1.07
N LEU A 61 14.95 2.89 -1.22
CA LEU A 61 14.07 2.82 -0.05
C LEU A 61 14.21 1.46 0.65
N PRO A 62 14.35 1.42 1.98
CA PRO A 62 14.41 0.18 2.75
C PRO A 62 13.06 -0.55 2.76
N GLY A 63 13.05 -1.86 2.98
CA GLY A 63 11.82 -2.68 2.94
C GLY A 63 10.89 -2.50 4.15
N GLU A 64 11.40 -2.02 5.28
CA GLU A 64 10.63 -1.88 6.51
C GLU A 64 9.79 -0.60 6.53
N ALA A 65 8.48 -0.75 6.72
CA ALA A 65 7.50 0.34 6.74
C ALA A 65 7.90 1.54 7.63
N GLN A 66 8.46 1.27 8.81
CA GLN A 66 8.88 2.31 9.76
C GLN A 66 10.06 3.14 9.24
N LYS A 67 10.97 2.51 8.48
CA LYS A 67 12.11 3.22 7.87
C LYS A 67 11.62 4.09 6.71
N ILE A 68 10.76 3.54 5.85
CA ILE A 68 10.11 4.28 4.75
C ILE A 68 9.37 5.51 5.27
N ASP A 69 8.55 5.36 6.33
CA ASP A 69 7.80 6.46 6.96
C ASP A 69 8.73 7.60 7.38
N ARG A 70 9.83 7.30 8.08
CA ARG A 70 10.82 8.33 8.49
C ARG A 70 11.43 9.07 7.31
N MET A 71 11.83 8.34 6.26
CA MET A 71 12.47 8.94 5.09
C MET A 71 11.50 9.83 4.32
N MET A 72 10.26 9.36 4.13
CA MET A 72 9.24 10.09 3.38
C MET A 72 8.66 11.27 4.18
N GLU A 73 8.62 11.18 5.51
CA GLU A 73 8.30 12.32 6.39
C GLU A 73 9.36 13.43 6.27
N ALA A 74 10.64 13.05 6.29
CA ALA A 74 11.75 13.99 6.13
C ALA A 74 11.73 14.66 4.75
N PHE A 75 11.49 13.89 3.69
CA PHE A 75 11.28 14.39 2.34
C PHE A 75 10.12 15.38 2.26
N ALA A 76 8.93 14.99 2.74
CA ALA A 76 7.74 15.83 2.67
C ALA A 76 7.94 17.16 3.42
N THR A 77 8.56 17.10 4.59
CA THR A 77 8.93 18.27 5.40
C THR A 77 9.84 19.21 4.61
N ARG A 78 10.91 18.66 4.01
CA ARG A 78 11.84 19.47 3.21
C ARG A 78 11.17 20.06 1.98
N TYR A 79 10.37 19.30 1.25
CA TYR A 79 9.67 19.77 0.06
C TYR A 79 8.76 20.97 0.38
N CYS A 80 7.97 20.88 1.46
CA CYS A 80 7.11 21.97 1.91
C CYS A 80 7.91 23.21 2.35
N ASN A 81 9.08 23.03 2.97
CA ASN A 81 9.95 24.14 3.34
C ASN A 81 10.56 24.85 2.11
N CYS A 82 10.86 24.12 1.04
CA CYS A 82 11.37 24.69 -0.21
C CYS A 82 10.27 25.32 -1.08
N ASN A 83 9.05 24.78 -1.01
CA ASN A 83 7.93 25.17 -1.87
C ASN A 83 6.73 25.60 -1.02
N ALA A 84 6.88 26.75 -0.37
CA ALA A 84 5.83 27.34 0.45
C ALA A 84 4.54 27.52 -0.35
N ASN A 85 3.39 27.24 0.28
CA ASN A 85 2.03 27.40 -0.27
C ASN A 85 1.58 26.38 -1.33
N VAL A 86 2.41 25.41 -1.74
CA VAL A 86 1.95 24.33 -2.65
C VAL A 86 0.98 23.38 -1.95
N PHE A 87 1.25 23.04 -0.69
CA PHE A 87 0.43 22.15 0.14
C PHE A 87 0.08 22.82 1.47
N GLN A 88 -1.12 22.56 2.00
CA GLN A 88 -1.54 23.10 3.30
C GLN A 88 -0.88 22.42 4.50
N SER A 89 -0.31 21.22 4.31
CA SER A 89 0.35 20.47 5.37
C SER A 89 1.41 19.53 4.80
N THR A 90 2.41 19.20 5.62
CA THR A 90 3.37 18.13 5.34
C THR A 90 2.66 16.81 5.08
N ASP A 91 1.59 16.51 5.81
CA ASP A 91 0.76 15.32 5.60
C ASP A 91 0.18 15.25 4.18
N THR A 92 -0.25 16.38 3.60
CA THR A 92 -0.73 16.42 2.21
C THR A 92 0.37 16.02 1.23
N CYS A 93 1.56 16.60 1.42
CA CYS A 93 2.75 16.30 0.61
C CYS A 93 3.15 14.82 0.73
N TYR A 94 3.19 14.30 1.95
CA TYR A 94 3.50 12.90 2.27
C TYR A 94 2.53 11.95 1.58
N ILE A 95 1.22 12.13 1.78
CA ILE A 95 0.19 11.23 1.21
C ILE A 95 0.21 11.29 -0.33
N LEU A 96 0.36 12.50 -0.90
CA LEU A 96 0.42 12.65 -2.36
C LEU A 96 1.68 12.02 -2.95
N SER A 97 2.81 12.07 -2.23
CA SER A 97 4.05 11.40 -2.65
C SER A 97 3.86 9.90 -2.79
N PHE A 98 3.15 9.26 -1.86
CA PHE A 98 2.80 7.85 -2.00
C PHE A 98 1.81 7.58 -3.12
N ALA A 99 0.81 8.45 -3.32
CA ALA A 99 -0.10 8.33 -4.45
C ALA A 99 0.65 8.38 -5.80
N ILE A 100 1.69 9.20 -5.91
CA ILE A 100 2.58 9.28 -7.07
C ILE A 100 3.42 8.00 -7.23
N ILE A 101 4.01 7.48 -6.15
CA ILE A 101 4.78 6.23 -6.16
C ILE A 101 3.91 5.05 -6.60
N MET A 102 2.70 4.95 -6.05
CA MET A 102 1.69 3.98 -6.48
C MET A 102 1.35 4.17 -7.96
N LEU A 103 1.09 5.41 -8.40
CA LEU A 103 0.80 5.70 -9.80
C LEU A 103 1.90 5.19 -10.75
N ASN A 104 3.17 5.33 -10.37
CA ASN A 104 4.30 4.78 -11.14
C ASN A 104 4.15 3.27 -11.34
N THR A 105 3.91 2.52 -10.26
CA THR A 105 3.66 1.08 -10.34
C THR A 105 2.46 0.79 -11.24
N SER A 106 1.37 1.52 -11.08
CA SER A 106 0.15 1.28 -11.85
C SER A 106 0.41 1.43 -13.34
N LEU A 107 1.06 2.53 -13.75
CA LEU A 107 1.29 2.84 -15.16
C LEU A 107 2.34 1.95 -15.81
N HIS A 108 3.43 1.62 -15.10
CA HIS A 108 4.63 1.06 -15.72
C HIS A 108 4.91 -0.41 -15.38
N ASN A 109 4.33 -0.97 -14.31
CA ASN A 109 4.49 -2.40 -14.04
C ASN A 109 3.63 -3.21 -15.04
N PRO A 110 4.22 -4.08 -15.88
CA PRO A 110 3.47 -4.85 -16.89
C PRO A 110 2.45 -5.81 -16.28
N ASN A 111 2.61 -6.21 -15.01
CA ASN A 111 1.67 -7.10 -14.32
C ASN A 111 0.38 -6.38 -13.90
N VAL A 112 0.38 -5.05 -13.84
CA VAL A 112 -0.82 -4.26 -13.54
C VAL A 112 -1.66 -4.12 -14.81
N LYS A 113 -2.75 -4.89 -14.88
CA LYS A 113 -3.68 -4.90 -16.02
C LYS A 113 -4.55 -3.62 -16.08
N ASP A 114 -5.02 -3.14 -14.93
CA ASP A 114 -5.86 -1.94 -14.83
C ASP A 114 -4.99 -0.70 -14.56
N LYS A 115 -4.68 0.04 -15.62
CA LYS A 115 -3.87 1.26 -15.56
C LYS A 115 -4.72 2.40 -15.03
N THR A 116 -4.27 3.05 -13.96
CA THR A 116 -4.96 4.21 -13.39
C THR A 116 -5.04 5.34 -14.42
N SER A 117 -6.25 5.78 -14.79
CA SER A 117 -6.44 6.94 -15.68
C SER A 117 -6.20 8.26 -14.95
N LEU A 118 -6.05 9.35 -15.70
CA LEU A 118 -5.91 10.70 -15.14
C LEU A 118 -7.11 11.07 -14.26
N GLU A 119 -8.33 10.83 -14.75
CA GLU A 119 -9.57 11.14 -14.04
C GLU A 119 -9.68 10.34 -12.74
N ARG A 120 -9.26 9.07 -12.78
CA ARG A 120 -9.19 8.22 -11.60
C ARG A 120 -8.16 8.73 -10.60
N PHE A 121 -6.98 9.13 -11.05
CA PHE A 121 -5.94 9.70 -10.19
C PHE A 121 -6.40 10.99 -9.51
N ILE A 122 -7.08 11.87 -10.24
CA ILE A 122 -7.68 13.10 -9.67
C ILE A 122 -8.74 12.74 -8.62
N SER A 123 -9.65 11.81 -8.94
CA SER A 123 -10.71 11.36 -8.03
C SER A 123 -10.17 10.75 -6.73
N MET A 124 -9.13 9.91 -6.81
CA MET A 124 -8.50 9.26 -5.66
C MET A 124 -7.86 10.23 -4.67
N ASN A 125 -7.46 11.42 -5.15
CA ASN A 125 -6.79 12.46 -4.38
C ASN A 125 -7.71 13.62 -4.00
N ARG A 126 -9.03 13.50 -4.18
CA ARG A 126 -9.98 14.50 -3.65
C ARG A 126 -9.90 14.60 -2.12
N GLY A 127 -10.03 15.82 -1.61
CA GLY A 127 -9.97 16.13 -0.18
C GLY A 127 -8.61 15.91 0.49
N ILE A 128 -7.54 15.62 -0.28
CA ILE A 128 -6.22 15.32 0.29
C ILE A 128 -5.56 16.53 0.95
N ASN A 129 -5.91 17.75 0.54
CA ASN A 129 -5.32 18.99 1.01
C ASN A 129 -6.08 19.51 2.23
N ASN A 130 -5.98 18.79 3.36
CA ASN A 130 -6.75 19.04 4.58
C ASN A 130 -8.26 19.18 4.29
N GLY A 131 -8.83 18.22 3.55
CA GLY A 131 -10.26 18.18 3.20
C GLY A 131 -10.66 19.05 2.02
N GLN A 132 -9.72 19.81 1.44
CA GLN A 132 -9.88 20.49 0.16
C GLN A 132 -9.25 19.70 -0.98
N ASP A 133 -9.65 20.01 -2.20
CA ASP A 133 -9.05 19.45 -3.41
C ASP A 133 -7.77 20.22 -3.77
N LEU A 134 -6.79 19.50 -4.31
CA LEU A 134 -5.66 20.13 -4.99
C LEU A 134 -6.09 20.60 -6.39
N PRO A 135 -5.43 21.61 -6.97
CA PRO A 135 -5.72 22.03 -8.33
C PRO A 135 -5.62 20.87 -9.32
N ASN A 136 -6.64 20.71 -10.17
CA ASN A 136 -6.66 19.63 -11.18
C ASN A 136 -5.45 19.72 -12.12
N GLU A 137 -5.01 20.93 -12.45
CA GLU A 137 -3.84 21.17 -13.28
C GLU A 137 -2.56 20.62 -12.62
N LEU A 138 -2.37 20.84 -11.32
CA LEU A 138 -1.27 20.27 -10.56
C LEU A 138 -1.27 18.73 -10.65
N LEU A 139 -2.40 18.10 -10.33
CA LEU A 139 -2.53 16.64 -10.39
C LEU A 139 -2.32 16.09 -11.81
N THR A 140 -2.77 16.83 -12.82
CA THR A 140 -2.56 16.50 -14.24
C THR A 140 -1.09 16.54 -14.62
N ASN A 141 -0.37 17.56 -14.19
CA ASN A 141 1.06 17.69 -14.45
C ASN A 141 1.87 16.58 -13.78
N LEU A 142 1.54 16.23 -12.54
CA LEU A 142 2.17 15.11 -11.81
C LEU A 142 1.89 13.78 -12.51
N TYR A 143 0.64 13.52 -12.89
CA TYR A 143 0.25 12.30 -13.61
C TYR A 143 0.98 12.16 -14.94
N ASN A 144 0.99 13.21 -15.76
CA ASN A 144 1.65 13.20 -17.06
C ASN A 144 3.16 13.03 -16.93
N SER A 145 3.79 13.63 -15.91
CA SER A 145 5.22 13.45 -15.66
C SER A 145 5.56 11.99 -15.37
N ILE A 146 4.79 11.31 -14.51
CA ILE A 146 4.99 9.87 -14.27
C ILE A 146 4.67 9.06 -15.51
N ARG A 147 3.56 9.32 -16.20
CA ARG A 147 3.18 8.58 -17.41
C ARG A 147 4.26 8.62 -18.49
N ASN A 148 4.92 9.77 -18.67
CA ASN A 148 5.93 9.96 -19.70
C ASN A 148 7.27 9.31 -19.35
N GLU A 149 7.63 9.27 -18.07
CA GLU A 149 8.89 8.68 -17.62
C GLU A 149 8.70 7.97 -16.26
N PRO A 150 8.95 6.67 -16.13
CA PRO A 150 8.92 6.01 -14.83
C PRO A 150 10.00 6.55 -13.89
N PHE A 151 9.88 6.32 -12.58
CA PHE A 151 11.00 6.57 -11.67
C PHE A 151 12.21 5.72 -12.09
N LYS A 152 13.38 6.35 -12.15
CA LYS A 152 14.65 5.65 -12.31
C LYS A 152 15.19 5.34 -10.93
N ILE A 153 15.51 4.08 -10.72
CA ILE A 153 15.98 3.57 -9.44
C ILE A 153 17.44 3.13 -9.65
N PRO A 154 18.38 3.56 -8.80
CA PRO A 154 19.78 3.17 -8.93
C PRO A 154 19.96 1.67 -8.61
N GLU A 155 20.72 0.96 -9.46
CA GLU A 155 20.95 -0.50 -9.40
C GLU A 155 19.63 -1.30 -9.27
N ASP A 156 18.87 -1.37 -10.37
CA ASP A 156 17.59 -2.08 -10.45
C ASP A 156 17.79 -3.61 -10.52
N ASP A 157 17.57 -4.30 -9.42
CA ASP A 157 17.53 -5.77 -9.31
C ASP A 157 16.11 -6.33 -9.51
N GLY A 158 15.13 -5.49 -9.86
CA GLY A 158 13.73 -5.86 -10.06
C GLY A 158 12.90 -5.98 -8.77
N ASN A 159 13.49 -5.82 -7.59
CA ASN A 159 12.80 -5.92 -6.28
C ASN A 159 12.50 -4.55 -5.65
N ASP A 160 12.37 -3.50 -6.46
CA ASP A 160 12.08 -2.16 -5.93
C ASP A 160 10.66 -2.02 -5.37
N LEU A 161 10.53 -1.20 -4.32
CA LEU A 161 9.24 -0.84 -3.72
C LEU A 161 8.28 -0.25 -4.76
N THR A 162 8.76 0.56 -5.72
CA THR A 162 7.93 1.14 -6.79
C THR A 162 7.38 0.11 -7.78
N HIS A 163 7.83 -1.14 -7.74
CA HIS A 163 7.25 -2.25 -8.51
C HIS A 163 6.31 -3.14 -7.67
N THR A 164 6.33 -2.98 -6.35
CA THR A 164 5.68 -3.88 -5.38
C THR A 164 4.28 -3.41 -4.93
N PHE A 165 3.87 -2.17 -5.24
CA PHE A 165 2.62 -1.58 -4.71
C PHE A 165 1.29 -2.04 -5.36
N PHE A 166 1.28 -2.70 -6.53
CA PHE A 166 0.03 -3.00 -7.26
C PHE A 166 -0.06 -4.39 -7.90
N ASN A 167 0.88 -5.29 -7.61
CA ASN A 167 0.67 -6.68 -8.00
C ASN A 167 -0.23 -7.31 -6.94
N PRO A 168 -1.33 -8.02 -7.28
CA PRO A 168 -1.96 -8.87 -6.29
C PRO A 168 -0.87 -9.76 -5.69
N ASP A 169 -0.79 -9.81 -4.35
CA ASP A 169 0.17 -10.66 -3.66
C ASP A 169 0.04 -12.12 -4.17
N ARG A 170 -1.18 -12.51 -4.59
CA ARG A 170 -1.47 -13.74 -5.32
C ARG A 170 -2.84 -13.71 -6.01
N GLU A 171 -2.97 -14.38 -7.15
CA GLU A 171 -4.26 -14.72 -7.78
C GLU A 171 -4.29 -16.19 -8.22
N GLY A 172 -5.47 -16.81 -8.23
CA GLY A 172 -5.56 -18.24 -8.55
C GLY A 172 -6.93 -18.88 -8.27
N TRP A 173 -7.16 -20.07 -8.82
CA TRP A 173 -8.40 -20.81 -8.63
C TRP A 173 -8.34 -21.69 -7.38
N LEU A 174 -9.26 -21.48 -6.44
CA LEU A 174 -9.37 -22.33 -5.25
C LEU A 174 -10.79 -22.87 -5.07
N LEU A 175 -10.91 -23.94 -4.29
CA LEU A 175 -12.18 -24.43 -3.78
C LEU A 175 -12.42 -23.86 -2.39
N LYS A 176 -13.61 -23.28 -2.15
CA LYS A 176 -13.99 -22.79 -0.81
C LYS A 176 -15.21 -23.50 -0.27
N LEU A 177 -15.24 -23.73 1.04
CA LEU A 177 -16.40 -24.25 1.73
C LEU A 177 -17.42 -23.14 2.06
N GLY A 178 -18.70 -23.42 1.88
CA GLY A 178 -19.79 -22.54 2.28
C GLY A 178 -19.93 -22.41 3.80
N GLY A 179 -20.56 -21.32 4.25
CA GLY A 179 -20.64 -20.96 5.67
C GLY A 179 -21.72 -21.75 6.38
N ARG A 180 -22.98 -21.33 6.21
CA ARG A 180 -24.17 -22.03 6.75
C ARG A 180 -24.42 -23.36 6.04
N VAL A 181 -24.32 -23.37 4.71
CA VAL A 181 -24.48 -24.56 3.88
C VAL A 181 -23.10 -25.02 3.44
N LYS A 182 -22.68 -26.21 3.88
CA LYS A 182 -21.33 -26.75 3.67
C LYS A 182 -21.17 -27.35 2.27
N THR A 183 -21.22 -26.50 1.25
CA THR A 183 -20.97 -26.89 -0.15
C THR A 183 -19.64 -26.31 -0.64
N TRP A 184 -18.94 -27.06 -1.47
CA TRP A 184 -17.71 -26.60 -2.12
C TRP A 184 -18.03 -25.81 -3.37
N LYS A 185 -17.34 -24.68 -3.56
CA LYS A 185 -17.47 -23.82 -4.74
C LYS A 185 -16.09 -23.44 -5.25
N ARG A 186 -15.86 -23.61 -6.56
CA ARG A 186 -14.67 -23.11 -7.25
C ARG A 186 -14.81 -21.61 -7.47
N ARG A 187 -13.82 -20.83 -7.06
CA ARG A 187 -13.82 -19.36 -7.17
C ARG A 187 -12.42 -18.89 -7.57
N TRP A 188 -12.37 -17.82 -8.35
CA TRP A 188 -11.12 -17.13 -8.64
C TRP A 188 -10.82 -16.22 -7.46
N PHE A 189 -9.69 -16.43 -6.81
CA PHE A 189 -9.26 -15.66 -5.66
C PHE A 189 -8.23 -14.63 -6.07
N ILE A 190 -8.32 -13.44 -5.46
CA ILE A 190 -7.32 -12.37 -5.57
C ILE A 190 -7.01 -11.93 -4.15
N LEU A 191 -5.74 -11.98 -3.78
CA LEU A 191 -5.19 -11.41 -2.55
C LEU A 191 -4.57 -10.07 -2.89
N THR A 192 -5.13 -9.00 -2.32
CA THR A 192 -4.63 -7.63 -2.46
C THR A 192 -5.14 -6.80 -1.29
N ASP A 193 -4.43 -5.74 -0.90
CA ASP A 193 -4.90 -4.76 0.09
C ASP A 193 -5.39 -5.39 1.42
N ASN A 194 -4.65 -6.39 1.92
CA ASN A 194 -4.98 -7.13 3.15
C ASN A 194 -6.40 -7.75 3.13
N CYS A 195 -6.92 -8.01 1.93
CA CYS A 195 -8.23 -8.56 1.68
C CYS A 195 -8.12 -9.75 0.72
N LEU A 196 -8.92 -10.77 1.00
CA LEU A 196 -9.08 -11.90 0.11
C LEU A 196 -10.43 -11.79 -0.61
N TYR A 197 -10.36 -11.46 -1.89
CA TYR A 197 -11.49 -11.34 -2.79
C TYR A 197 -11.73 -12.68 -3.48
N TYR A 198 -12.99 -13.01 -3.76
CA TYR A 198 -13.30 -14.15 -4.61
C TYR A 198 -14.43 -13.89 -5.58
N PHE A 199 -14.26 -14.35 -6.81
CA PHE A 199 -15.13 -14.11 -7.96
C PHE A 199 -15.69 -15.43 -8.49
N GLU A 200 -16.83 -15.36 -9.18
CA GLU A 200 -17.37 -16.55 -9.84
C GLU A 200 -16.59 -16.86 -11.12
N PHE A 201 -16.26 -15.82 -11.89
CA PHE A 201 -15.44 -15.89 -13.10
C PHE A 201 -14.30 -14.87 -13.05
N THR A 202 -13.23 -15.12 -13.80
CA THR A 202 -12.08 -14.21 -13.93
C THR A 202 -12.40 -12.90 -14.64
N THR A 203 -13.54 -12.84 -15.35
CA THR A 203 -14.02 -11.67 -16.09
C THR A 203 -14.98 -10.81 -15.28
N ASP A 204 -15.35 -11.23 -14.07
CA ASP A 204 -16.28 -10.51 -13.22
C ASP A 204 -15.65 -9.20 -12.74
N LYS A 205 -16.39 -8.09 -12.84
CA LYS A 205 -15.94 -6.79 -12.33
C LYS A 205 -16.16 -6.62 -10.83
N GLU A 206 -17.15 -7.33 -10.28
CA GLU A 206 -17.56 -7.24 -8.88
C GLU A 206 -17.30 -8.58 -8.16
N PRO A 207 -16.73 -8.57 -6.95
CA PRO A 207 -16.45 -9.79 -6.21
C PRO A 207 -17.73 -10.46 -5.72
N ARG A 208 -17.74 -11.79 -5.70
CA ARG A 208 -18.80 -12.55 -5.02
C ARG A 208 -18.70 -12.44 -3.50
N GLY A 209 -17.52 -12.18 -2.98
CA GLY A 209 -17.36 -11.78 -1.59
C GLY A 209 -15.95 -11.30 -1.27
N ILE A 210 -15.86 -10.65 -0.13
CA ILE A 210 -14.68 -9.97 0.36
C ILE A 210 -14.44 -10.42 1.80
N ILE A 211 -13.22 -10.88 2.07
CA ILE A 211 -12.79 -11.32 3.40
C ILE A 211 -11.63 -10.41 3.82
N PRO A 212 -11.89 -9.37 4.64
CA PRO A 212 -10.83 -8.63 5.32
C PRO A 212 -9.98 -9.60 6.16
N LEU A 213 -8.66 -9.51 6.03
CA LEU A 213 -7.73 -10.38 6.75
C LEU A 213 -7.30 -9.80 8.11
N GLU A 214 -7.77 -8.60 8.46
CA GLU A 214 -7.58 -7.98 9.76
C GLU A 214 -7.92 -8.93 10.92
N ASN A 215 -6.97 -9.15 11.83
CA ASN A 215 -7.11 -10.02 13.00
C ASN A 215 -7.35 -11.51 12.67
N LEU A 216 -7.10 -11.93 11.43
CA LEU A 216 -7.14 -13.34 11.04
C LEU A 216 -5.74 -13.93 11.03
N CYS A 217 -5.68 -15.25 11.11
CA CYS A 217 -4.49 -16.06 10.89
C CYS A 217 -4.83 -17.16 9.89
N VAL A 218 -3.80 -17.68 9.23
CA VAL A 218 -3.92 -18.80 8.28
C VAL A 218 -3.07 -19.98 8.73
N ARG A 219 -3.65 -21.19 8.61
CA ARG A 219 -2.98 -22.46 8.91
C ARG A 219 -3.37 -23.54 7.92
N GLU A 220 -2.53 -24.55 7.79
CA GLU A 220 -2.89 -25.80 7.13
C GLU A 220 -3.93 -26.56 7.98
N VAL A 221 -4.88 -27.22 7.31
CA VAL A 221 -5.84 -28.10 7.96
C VAL A 221 -6.07 -29.36 7.13
N MET A 222 -6.24 -30.48 7.84
CA MET A 222 -6.69 -31.73 7.22
C MET A 222 -8.21 -31.70 7.07
N PHE A 223 -8.71 -31.95 5.87
CA PHE A 223 -10.14 -32.05 5.60
C PHE A 223 -10.50 -33.41 4.99
N PRO A 224 -11.51 -34.13 5.51
CA PRO A 224 -11.89 -35.43 4.96
C PRO A 224 -12.22 -35.34 3.47
N ARG A 225 -11.50 -36.14 2.65
CA ARG A 225 -11.70 -36.25 1.20
C ARG A 225 -11.41 -34.97 0.39
N LYS A 226 -10.73 -33.98 0.99
CA LYS A 226 -10.18 -32.81 0.28
C LYS A 226 -8.74 -32.59 0.74
N PRO A 227 -7.74 -32.93 -0.08
CA PRO A 227 -6.35 -32.65 0.23
C PRO A 227 -6.04 -31.15 0.08
N TYR A 228 -4.90 -30.73 0.62
CA TYR A 228 -4.30 -29.40 0.40
C TYR A 228 -5.17 -28.22 0.88
N CYS A 229 -5.76 -28.35 2.07
CA CYS A 229 -6.63 -27.32 2.62
C CYS A 229 -5.91 -26.40 3.61
N LEU A 230 -6.33 -25.14 3.60
CA LEU A 230 -5.97 -24.09 4.54
C LEU A 230 -7.22 -23.52 5.20
N GLU A 231 -7.05 -22.92 6.37
CA GLU A 231 -8.12 -22.28 7.13
C GLU A 231 -7.74 -20.86 7.53
N LEU A 232 -8.60 -19.90 7.19
CA LEU A 232 -8.59 -18.57 7.79
C LEU A 232 -9.45 -18.59 9.07
N TYR A 233 -8.88 -18.17 10.18
CA TYR A 233 -9.55 -18.16 11.48
C TYR A 233 -9.10 -16.96 12.31
N ASN A 234 -9.94 -16.53 13.25
CA ASN A 234 -9.56 -15.53 14.25
C ASN A 234 -9.02 -16.23 15.52
N PRO A 235 -7.75 -16.05 15.91
CA PRO A 235 -7.18 -16.70 17.09
C PRO A 235 -7.74 -16.16 18.41
N ASN A 236 -8.17 -14.89 18.44
CA ASN A 236 -8.59 -14.18 19.64
C ASN A 236 -10.10 -14.31 19.93
N SER A 237 -10.88 -14.78 18.96
CA SER A 237 -12.35 -14.85 19.04
C SER A 237 -12.88 -16.20 18.56
N ARG A 238 -12.43 -17.30 19.19
CA ARG A 238 -12.81 -18.66 18.79
C ARG A 238 -14.34 -18.84 18.84
N GLY A 239 -14.95 -19.13 17.69
CA GLY A 239 -16.40 -19.36 17.54
C GLY A 239 -17.22 -18.11 17.17
N GLN A 240 -16.62 -16.92 17.17
CA GLN A 240 -17.27 -15.73 16.61
C GLN A 240 -17.24 -15.73 15.08
N LYS A 241 -18.16 -14.99 14.46
CA LYS A 241 -18.19 -14.84 13.01
C LYS A 241 -17.08 -13.89 12.55
N ILE A 242 -16.42 -14.25 11.46
CA ILE A 242 -15.49 -13.38 10.74
C ILE A 242 -16.32 -12.33 10.01
N LYS A 243 -15.94 -11.06 10.18
CA LYS A 243 -16.54 -9.94 9.44
C LYS A 243 -16.15 -10.07 7.97
N ALA A 244 -17.13 -10.30 7.12
CA ALA A 244 -16.96 -10.45 5.67
C ALA A 244 -18.29 -10.11 4.99
N CYS A 245 -18.26 -9.84 3.68
CA CYS A 245 -19.49 -9.66 2.89
C CYS A 245 -19.52 -10.59 1.68
N LYS A 246 -20.73 -10.90 1.21
CA LYS A 246 -20.96 -11.64 -0.03
C LYS A 246 -22.18 -11.13 -0.77
N THR A 247 -22.19 -11.33 -2.07
CA THR A 247 -23.35 -11.05 -2.93
C THR A 247 -24.21 -12.30 -3.07
N GLU A 248 -25.51 -12.20 -2.83
CA GLU A 248 -26.46 -13.28 -3.12
C GLU A 248 -26.81 -13.32 -4.62
N THR A 249 -27.53 -14.35 -5.06
CA THR A 249 -27.89 -14.53 -6.47
C THR A 249 -28.79 -13.42 -7.01
N ASP A 250 -29.47 -12.69 -6.13
CA ASP A 250 -30.31 -11.53 -6.46
C ASP A 250 -29.55 -10.20 -6.42
N GLY A 251 -28.22 -10.23 -6.26
CA GLY A 251 -27.37 -9.03 -6.24
C GLY A 251 -27.29 -8.33 -4.89
N ARG A 252 -28.01 -8.78 -3.85
CA ARG A 252 -27.92 -8.15 -2.52
C ARG A 252 -26.61 -8.50 -1.82
N VAL A 253 -25.96 -7.48 -1.25
CA VAL A 253 -24.78 -7.65 -0.40
C VAL A 253 -25.23 -7.98 1.03
N VAL A 254 -24.76 -9.09 1.57
CA VAL A 254 -25.07 -9.56 2.93
C VAL A 254 -23.80 -9.93 3.69
N GLU A 255 -23.89 -9.91 5.02
CA GLU A 255 -22.78 -10.34 5.88
C GLU A 255 -22.52 -11.86 5.76
N GLY A 256 -21.24 -12.22 5.75
CA GLY A 256 -20.77 -13.59 5.82
C GLY A 256 -21.21 -14.29 7.11
N LYS A 257 -21.43 -15.61 7.03
CA LYS A 257 -21.87 -16.43 8.19
C LYS A 257 -20.81 -17.46 8.58
N HIS A 258 -19.55 -17.12 8.36
CA HIS A 258 -18.40 -18.01 8.55
C HIS A 258 -17.75 -17.73 9.91
N GLN A 259 -17.49 -18.78 10.69
CA GLN A 259 -16.60 -18.70 11.87
C GLN A 259 -15.13 -18.89 11.48
N SER A 260 -14.91 -19.65 10.40
CA SER A 260 -13.65 -19.80 9.70
C SER A 260 -13.92 -20.04 8.22
N TYR A 261 -12.91 -19.80 7.37
CA TYR A 261 -12.96 -20.11 5.94
C TYR A 261 -12.00 -21.25 5.63
N THR A 262 -12.55 -22.43 5.34
CA THR A 262 -11.78 -23.54 4.78
C THR A 262 -11.71 -23.42 3.26
N ILE A 263 -10.50 -23.46 2.73
CA ILE A 263 -10.17 -23.31 1.31
C ILE A 263 -9.21 -24.43 0.93
N CYS A 264 -9.32 -25.00 -0.26
CA CYS A 264 -8.41 -26.05 -0.74
C CYS A 264 -7.85 -25.70 -2.12
N ALA A 265 -6.55 -25.91 -2.26
CA ALA A 265 -5.79 -25.72 -3.49
C ALA A 265 -5.77 -27.00 -4.34
N ALA A 266 -5.23 -26.91 -5.56
CA ALA A 266 -5.08 -28.05 -6.45
C ALA A 266 -3.87 -28.93 -6.08
N SER A 267 -2.83 -28.35 -5.47
CA SER A 267 -1.63 -29.04 -5.01
C SER A 267 -1.18 -28.57 -3.62
N ALA A 268 -0.30 -29.35 -2.99
CA ALA A 268 0.32 -28.97 -1.72
C ALA A 268 1.17 -27.70 -1.89
N GLU A 269 1.95 -27.63 -2.97
CA GLU A 269 2.74 -26.46 -3.34
C GLU A 269 1.86 -25.21 -3.44
N GLU A 270 0.77 -25.26 -4.21
CA GLU A 270 -0.15 -24.12 -4.35
C GLU A 270 -0.77 -23.71 -3.00
N ARG A 271 -1.14 -24.68 -2.15
CA ARG A 271 -1.64 -24.37 -0.79
C ARG A 271 -0.57 -23.63 0.02
N ASP A 272 0.66 -24.12 0.05
CA ASP A 272 1.73 -23.58 0.87
C ASP A 272 2.08 -22.16 0.43
N ASP A 273 2.13 -21.97 -0.88
CA ASP A 273 2.20 -20.69 -1.58
C ASP A 273 1.10 -19.69 -1.16
N TRP A 274 -0.16 -20.13 -1.12
CA TRP A 274 -1.27 -19.30 -0.63
C TRP A 274 -1.16 -18.98 0.86
N ILE A 275 -0.74 -19.94 1.68
CA ILE A 275 -0.52 -19.73 3.12
C ILE A 275 0.57 -18.67 3.33
N GLU A 276 1.68 -18.77 2.60
CA GLU A 276 2.79 -17.82 2.69
C GLU A 276 2.37 -16.43 2.23
N SER A 277 1.72 -16.29 1.06
CA SER A 277 1.23 -15.00 0.58
C SER A 277 0.21 -14.37 1.53
N ILE A 278 -0.72 -15.15 2.09
CA ILE A 278 -1.71 -14.64 3.06
C ILE A 278 -1.03 -14.21 4.36
N ARG A 279 -0.06 -14.98 4.87
CA ARG A 279 0.73 -14.58 6.05
C ARG A 279 1.49 -13.29 5.77
N ALA A 280 2.17 -13.23 4.62
CA ALA A 280 2.90 -12.07 4.17
C ALA A 280 1.98 -10.84 4.11
N SER A 281 0.80 -10.96 3.50
CA SER A 281 -0.20 -9.87 3.40
C SER A 281 -0.72 -9.41 4.77
N ILE A 282 -1.01 -10.35 5.69
CA ILE A 282 -1.39 -10.06 7.08
C ILE A 282 -0.25 -9.35 7.84
N THR A 283 1.01 -9.69 7.54
CA THR A 283 2.19 -9.04 8.15
C THR A 283 2.67 -7.78 7.43
N LYS A 284 2.29 -7.59 6.16
CA LYS A 284 2.82 -6.54 5.26
C LYS A 284 2.23 -5.17 5.54
N ASP A 285 1.12 -5.06 6.27
CA ASP A 285 0.42 -3.79 6.33
C ASP A 285 0.50 -3.02 7.65
N PRO A 286 1.68 -2.55 8.06
CA PRO A 286 1.79 -1.31 8.81
C PRO A 286 1.74 -0.08 7.90
N PHE A 287 2.02 -0.22 6.59
CA PHE A 287 2.38 0.90 5.72
C PHE A 287 1.20 1.54 4.97
N TYR A 288 0.36 0.74 4.30
CA TYR A 288 -0.90 1.21 3.71
C TYR A 288 -1.93 1.52 4.79
N ASP A 289 -1.92 0.79 5.91
CA ASP A 289 -2.58 1.18 7.14
C ASP A 289 -2.10 2.55 7.61
N LEU A 290 -0.80 2.84 7.63
CA LEU A 290 -0.28 4.14 8.05
C LEU A 290 -0.69 5.29 7.11
N VAL A 291 -0.67 5.08 5.79
CA VAL A 291 -1.17 6.07 4.82
C VAL A 291 -2.68 6.29 4.98
N SER A 292 -3.44 5.20 5.14
CA SER A 292 -4.90 5.23 5.34
C SER A 292 -5.29 5.84 6.69
N ILE A 293 -4.55 5.55 7.76
CA ILE A 293 -4.70 6.10 9.10
C ILE A 293 -4.39 7.61 9.06
N ARG A 294 -3.30 8.03 8.42
CA ARG A 294 -2.97 9.46 8.27
C ARG A 294 -4.03 10.18 7.45
N LYS A 295 -4.48 9.62 6.32
CA LYS A 295 -5.59 10.17 5.52
C LYS A 295 -6.87 10.31 6.35
N LYS A 296 -7.24 9.29 7.13
CA LYS A 296 -8.38 9.34 8.07
C LYS A 296 -8.18 10.40 9.16
N LYS A 297 -6.96 10.55 9.71
CA LYS A 297 -6.63 11.57 10.72
C LYS A 297 -6.80 12.99 10.17
N VAL A 298 -6.29 13.26 8.96
CA VAL A 298 -6.45 14.54 8.27
C VAL A 298 -7.94 14.85 8.06
N ILE A 299 -8.72 13.88 7.57
CA ILE A 299 -10.16 14.05 7.33
C ILE A 299 -10.95 14.23 8.64
N ASN A 300 -10.62 13.47 9.70
CA ASN A 300 -11.35 13.49 10.97
C ASN A 300 -11.04 14.73 11.84
N THR A 301 -9.83 15.27 11.76
CA THR A 301 -9.45 16.50 12.50
C THR A 301 -10.35 17.68 12.08
N LEU A 302 -10.76 17.72 10.81
CA LEU A 302 -11.66 18.74 10.26
C LEU A 302 -13.11 18.60 10.71
N ARG A 303 -13.57 17.37 10.99
CA ARG A 303 -14.92 17.12 11.50
C ARG A 303 -15.09 17.61 12.94
N ARG A 304 -14.02 17.55 13.74
CA ARG A 304 -13.99 18.07 15.11
C ARG A 304 -13.86 19.60 15.17
N GLY A 305 -13.16 20.22 14.22
CA GLY A 305 -13.04 21.68 14.12
C GLY A 305 -14.28 22.43 13.60
N LYS A 306 -15.34 21.72 13.18
CA LYS A 306 -16.59 22.30 12.66
C LYS A 306 -17.78 22.23 13.64
N GLN A 307 -17.59 21.76 14.87
CA GLN A 307 -18.60 21.92 15.91
C GLN A 307 -18.54 23.36 16.43
N PRO A 308 -19.59 24.19 16.28
CA PRO A 308 -19.63 25.49 16.93
C PRO A 308 -19.56 25.28 18.46
N PRO A 309 -19.00 26.24 19.21
CA PRO A 309 -19.07 26.19 20.66
C PRO A 309 -20.54 26.05 21.06
N THR A 310 -20.84 25.04 21.87
CA THR A 310 -22.13 24.93 22.52
C THR A 310 -22.22 26.06 23.54
N ASP A 311 -23.01 27.07 23.22
CA ASP A 311 -23.53 28.04 24.19
C ASP A 311 -24.41 27.33 25.23
#